data_AF-A0A3S1I8A3-F1
#
_entry.id   AF-A0A3S1I8A3-F1
#
_cell.length_a   1.000
_cell.length_b   1.000
_cell.length_c   1.000
_cell.angle_alpha   90.00
_cell.angle_beta   90.00
_cell.angle_gamma   90.00
#
_symmetry.space_group_name_H-M   'P 1'
#
loop_
_entity.id
_entity.type
_entity.pdbx_description
1 polymer ?
#
loop_
_entity_poly.entity_id
_entity_poly.type
_entity_poly.pdbx_seq_one_letter_code
_entity_poly.pdbx_strand_id
1 'polypeptide(L)'
;VQLPHPESFRDMASFVAVRAHETLHWTASPHRLNRDLSRYHKDQTDRAREELLVEIGSALICADLGIVPELEPRPDHASYLQSWLTVLGSDRRAIFTAAAHAQRAVAYLHGLQPQSETMGEAA
;
A
#
# COMPACT_ATOMS: atom_id res chain seq x y z
N VAL A 1 -9.72 -3.31 -8.78
CA VAL A 1 -9.01 -2.02 -8.85
C VAL A 1 -9.11 -1.48 -10.27
N GLN A 2 -9.73 -0.31 -10.43
CA GLN A 2 -9.83 0.40 -11.71
C GLN A 2 -9.00 1.67 -11.59
N LEU A 3 -8.21 1.98 -12.62
CA LEU A 3 -7.39 3.18 -12.70
C LEU A 3 -7.65 3.88 -14.04
N PRO A 4 -7.34 5.19 -14.16
CA PRO A 4 -7.21 5.85 -15.46
C PRO A 4 -6.23 5.13 -16.39
N HIS A 5 -6.27 5.46 -17.68
CA HIS A 5 -5.28 4.96 -18.62
C HIS A 5 -3.86 5.38 -18.18
N PRO A 6 -2.83 4.52 -18.38
CA PRO A 6 -1.45 4.84 -17.96
C PRO A 6 -0.93 6.18 -18.52
N GLU A 7 -1.38 6.57 -19.71
CA GLU A 7 -1.04 7.84 -20.37
C GLU A 7 -1.56 9.09 -19.62
N SER A 8 -2.52 8.93 -18.71
CA SER A 8 -3.01 10.01 -17.85
C SER A 8 -2.09 10.27 -16.65
N PHE A 9 -1.09 9.41 -16.42
CA PHE A 9 -0.09 9.57 -15.37
C PHE A 9 1.15 10.23 -15.93
N ARG A 10 1.91 10.92 -15.08
CA ARG A 10 3.18 11.57 -15.43
C ARG A 10 4.18 10.59 -16.06
N ASP A 11 4.24 9.38 -15.51
CA ASP A 11 5.17 8.32 -15.89
C ASP A 11 4.64 6.95 -15.41
N MET A 12 5.26 5.87 -15.90
CA MET A 12 4.87 4.50 -15.52
C MET A 12 5.17 4.18 -14.05
N ALA A 13 6.19 4.79 -13.45
CA ALA A 13 6.51 4.61 -12.04
C ALA A 13 5.36 5.10 -11.15
N SER A 14 4.80 6.26 -11.49
CA SER A 14 3.64 6.88 -10.83
C SER A 14 2.38 6.02 -10.99
N PHE A 15 2.16 5.46 -12.20
CA PHE A 15 1.06 4.52 -12.43
C PHE A 15 1.20 3.27 -11.55
N VAL A 16 2.39 2.67 -11.50
CA VAL A 16 2.63 1.46 -10.69
C VAL A 16 2.52 1.74 -9.20
N ALA A 17 3.01 2.89 -8.72
CA ALA A 17 2.88 3.29 -7.32
C ALA A 17 1.41 3.42 -6.89
N VAL A 18 0.58 4.10 -7.70
CA VAL A 18 -0.87 4.20 -7.44
C VAL A 18 -1.53 2.83 -7.56
N ARG A 19 -1.14 2.01 -8.53
CA ARG A 19 -1.63 0.64 -8.67
C ARG A 19 -1.30 -0.21 -7.44
N ALA A 20 -0.09 -0.08 -6.88
CA ALA A 20 0.32 -0.79 -5.67
C ALA A 20 -0.53 -0.38 -4.47
N HIS A 21 -0.69 0.94 -4.25
CA HIS A 21 -1.57 1.51 -3.22
C HIS A 21 -2.99 0.92 -3.30
N GLU A 22 -3.65 1.04 -4.45
CA GLU A 22 -5.03 0.55 -4.61
C GLU A 22 -5.15 -0.99 -4.49
N THR A 23 -4.10 -1.71 -4.90
CA THR A 23 -4.06 -3.17 -4.75
C THR A 23 -3.96 -3.59 -3.29
N LEU A 24 -3.32 -2.79 -2.44
CA LEU A 24 -3.28 -3.04 -1.01
C LEU A 24 -4.63 -2.81 -0.34
N HIS A 25 -5.37 -1.76 -0.70
CA HIS A 25 -6.78 -1.63 -0.28
C HIS A 25 -7.61 -2.85 -0.69
N TRP A 26 -7.40 -3.34 -1.91
CA TRP A 26 -8.10 -4.53 -2.39
C TRP A 26 -7.87 -5.73 -1.45
N THR A 27 -6.70 -5.92 -0.85
CA THR A 27 -6.45 -7.03 0.09
C THR A 27 -7.34 -7.04 1.35
N ALA A 28 -8.04 -5.95 1.68
CA ALA A 28 -8.87 -5.82 2.88
C ALA A 28 -10.10 -6.75 2.93
N SER A 29 -10.60 -7.25 1.80
CA SER A 29 -11.89 -7.96 1.78
C SER A 29 -11.94 -9.18 2.71
N PRO A 30 -13.14 -9.62 3.16
CA PRO A 30 -13.29 -10.72 4.11
C PRO A 30 -12.66 -12.06 3.70
N HIS A 31 -12.64 -12.38 2.40
CA HIS A 31 -12.05 -13.62 1.87
C HIS A 31 -10.54 -13.50 1.59
N ARG A 32 -9.92 -12.40 1.99
CA ARG A 32 -8.47 -12.14 1.87
C ARG A 32 -7.89 -11.90 3.27
N LEU A 33 -7.58 -10.66 3.61
CA LEU A 33 -7.00 -10.31 4.91
C LEU A 33 -8.01 -9.75 5.91
N ASN A 34 -9.29 -9.67 5.53
CA ASN A 34 -10.40 -9.35 6.42
C ASN A 34 -10.14 -8.13 7.32
N ARG A 35 -9.65 -7.03 6.73
CA ARG A 35 -9.53 -5.75 7.43
C ARG A 35 -10.88 -5.05 7.35
N ASP A 36 -11.42 -4.65 8.50
CA ASP A 36 -12.71 -3.97 8.56
C ASP A 36 -12.60 -2.52 8.09
N LEU A 37 -13.17 -2.24 6.91
CA LEU A 37 -13.24 -0.92 6.32
C LEU A 37 -14.65 -0.30 6.39
N SER A 38 -15.56 -0.86 7.21
CA SER A 38 -16.96 -0.40 7.31
C SER A 38 -17.12 1.06 7.76
N ARG A 39 -16.11 1.59 8.48
CA ARG A 39 -16.04 2.98 8.95
C ARG A 39 -15.06 3.86 8.16
N TYR A 40 -14.41 3.33 7.12
CA TYR A 40 -13.37 4.03 6.37
C TYR A 40 -13.84 5.41 5.84
N HIS A 41 -15.06 5.51 5.31
CA HIS A 41 -15.62 6.79 4.81
C HIS A 41 -16.32 7.63 5.89
N LYS A 42 -16.42 7.12 7.13
CA LYS A 42 -17.21 7.71 8.22
C LYS A 42 -16.34 8.25 9.35
N ASP A 43 -15.13 7.73 9.51
CA ASP A 43 -14.23 8.05 10.60
C ASP A 43 -12.83 8.36 10.06
N GLN A 44 -12.35 9.57 10.33
CA GLN A 44 -11.05 10.03 9.85
C GLN A 44 -9.89 9.23 10.45
N THR A 45 -10.02 8.72 11.68
CA THR A 45 -8.99 7.93 12.36
C THR A 45 -8.89 6.55 11.73
N ASP A 46 -10.02 5.90 11.48
CA ASP A 46 -10.03 4.58 10.84
C ASP A 46 -9.53 4.67 9.39
N ARG A 47 -9.90 5.73 8.67
CA ARG A 47 -9.29 6.05 7.36
C ARG A 47 -7.78 6.19 7.47
N ALA A 48 -7.29 7.05 8.37
CA ALA A 48 -5.87 7.31 8.54
C ALA A 48 -5.06 6.05 8.90
N ARG A 49 -5.65 5.12 9.68
CA ARG A 49 -5.02 3.83 10.00
C ARG A 49 -4.87 2.92 8.78
N GLU A 50 -5.91 2.81 7.95
CA GLU A 50 -5.82 2.01 6.71
C GLU A 50 -4.87 2.68 5.71
N GLU A 51 -4.94 3.99 5.52
CA GLU A 51 -4.02 4.73 4.64
C GLU A 51 -2.55 4.54 5.07
N LEU A 52 -2.26 4.62 6.36
CA LEU A 52 -0.88 4.43 6.86
C LEU A 52 -0.35 3.03 6.53
N LEU A 53 -1.16 1.99 6.69
CA LEU A 53 -0.81 0.62 6.30
C LEU A 53 -0.56 0.55 4.79
N VAL A 54 -1.49 1.06 4.00
CA VAL A 54 -1.46 0.96 2.54
C VAL A 54 -0.24 1.69 1.97
N GLU A 55 0.11 2.84 2.51
CA GLU A 55 1.26 3.62 2.05
C GLU A 55 2.59 2.94 2.41
N ILE A 56 2.71 2.39 3.63
CA ILE A 56 3.88 1.56 3.98
C ILE A 56 4.01 0.37 3.03
N GLY A 57 2.91 -0.34 2.79
CA GLY A 57 2.94 -1.49 1.88
C GLY A 57 3.23 -1.11 0.44
N SER A 58 2.71 0.03 -0.03
CA SER A 58 2.94 0.51 -1.39
C SER A 58 4.41 0.83 -1.60
N ALA A 59 5.04 1.47 -0.60
CA ALA A 59 6.47 1.73 -0.59
C ALA A 59 7.30 0.43 -0.63
N LEU A 60 6.90 -0.61 0.11
CA LEU A 60 7.54 -1.92 0.07
C LEU A 60 7.43 -2.58 -1.32
N ILE A 61 6.25 -2.57 -1.94
CA ILE A 61 6.06 -3.11 -3.30
C ILE A 61 6.89 -2.33 -4.32
N CYS A 62 6.89 -1.00 -4.24
CA CYS A 62 7.71 -0.17 -5.14
C CYS A 62 9.20 -0.50 -4.98
N ALA A 63 9.67 -0.67 -3.74
CA ALA A 63 11.05 -1.08 -3.46
C ALA A 63 11.38 -2.45 -4.07
N ASP A 64 10.49 -3.44 -3.92
CA ASP A 64 10.66 -4.79 -4.50
C ASP A 64 10.73 -4.75 -6.04
N LEU A 65 10.00 -3.82 -6.67
CA LEU A 65 9.98 -3.62 -8.13
C LEU A 65 11.12 -2.72 -8.65
N GLY A 66 12.01 -2.24 -7.77
CA GLY A 66 13.08 -1.30 -8.14
C GLY A 66 12.56 0.08 -8.58
N ILE A 67 11.33 0.42 -8.20
CA ILE A 67 10.74 1.73 -8.46
C ILE A 67 11.18 2.66 -7.35
N VAL A 68 12.14 3.52 -7.66
CA VAL A 68 12.57 4.60 -6.76
C VAL A 68 11.52 5.70 -6.85
N PRO A 69 10.78 6.00 -5.75
CA PRO A 69 9.92 7.16 -5.76
C PRO A 69 10.80 8.40 -5.92
N GLU A 70 10.51 9.24 -6.92
CA GLU A 70 11.01 10.60 -6.90
C GLU A 70 10.56 11.24 -5.58
N LEU A 71 11.52 11.67 -4.77
CA LEU A 71 11.30 12.28 -3.44
C LEU A 71 10.61 13.66 -3.52
N GLU A 72 9.95 13.98 -4.63
CA GLU A 72 9.17 15.21 -4.74
C GLU A 72 7.92 15.11 -3.86
N PRO A 73 7.79 15.98 -2.85
CA PRO A 73 6.58 16.04 -2.04
C PRO A 73 5.43 16.44 -2.95
N ARG A 74 4.50 15.53 -3.23
CA ARG A 74 3.29 15.90 -3.95
C ARG A 74 2.41 16.77 -3.02
N PRO A 75 1.80 17.86 -3.52
CA PRO A 75 1.03 18.78 -2.69
C PRO A 75 -0.16 18.12 -1.95
N ASP A 76 -0.70 17.04 -2.50
CA ASP A 76 -1.78 16.23 -1.93
C ASP A 76 -1.33 15.32 -0.77
N HIS A 77 -0.05 14.91 -0.72
CA HIS A 77 0.52 14.12 0.39
C HIS A 77 0.41 14.82 1.76
N ALA A 78 0.43 16.16 1.79
CA ALA A 78 0.38 16.94 3.03
C ALA A 78 -0.91 16.72 3.84
N SER A 79 -2.03 16.49 3.15
CA SER A 79 -3.34 16.25 3.80
C SER A 79 -3.39 14.90 4.52
N TYR A 80 -2.72 13.87 3.99
CA TYR A 80 -2.61 12.54 4.59
C TYR A 80 -1.61 12.52 5.75
N LEU A 81 -0.48 13.21 5.61
CA LEU A 81 0.54 13.36 6.65
C LEU A 81 -0.04 13.97 7.94
N GLN A 82 -0.89 14.99 7.83
CA GLN A 82 -1.54 15.59 9.01
C GLN A 82 -2.41 14.59 9.76
N SER A 83 -3.15 13.74 9.05
CA SER A 83 -4.01 12.71 9.67
C SER A 83 -3.18 11.58 10.31
N TRP A 84 -2.04 11.22 9.72
CA TRP A 84 -1.13 10.23 10.29
C TRP A 84 -0.42 10.77 11.53
N LEU A 85 -0.03 12.05 11.55
CA LEU A 85 0.55 12.69 12.74
C LEU A 85 -0.42 12.65 13.93
N THR A 86 -1.72 12.80 13.70
CA THR A 86 -2.73 12.62 14.78
C THR A 86 -2.77 11.18 15.30
N VAL A 87 -2.73 10.19 14.41
CA VAL A 87 -2.71 8.77 14.81
C VAL A 87 -1.41 8.42 15.55
N LEU A 88 -0.27 8.84 15.02
CA LEU A 88 1.06 8.56 15.60
C LEU A 88 1.30 9.32 16.91
N GLY A 89 0.75 10.53 17.04
CA GLY A 89 0.80 11.32 18.27
C GLY A 89 -0.05 10.74 19.39
N SER A 90 -1.16 10.08 19.06
CA SER A 90 -2.05 9.42 20.04
C SER A 90 -1.63 7.99 20.37
N ASP A 91 -0.99 7.26 19.44
CA ASP A 91 -0.50 5.90 19.65
C ASP A 91 0.85 5.68 18.97
N ARG A 92 1.93 5.65 19.77
CA ARG A 92 3.29 5.39 19.27
C ARG A 92 3.48 3.98 18.71
N ARG A 93 2.60 3.04 19.03
CA ARG A 93 2.64 1.67 18.49
C ARG A 93 1.91 1.56 17.15
N ALA A 94 1.13 2.57 16.76
CA ALA A 94 0.37 2.54 15.52
C ALA A 94 1.26 2.31 14.29
N ILE A 95 2.48 2.86 14.28
CA ILE A 95 3.43 2.63 13.19
C ILE A 95 3.85 1.16 13.06
N PHE A 96 4.12 0.49 14.19
CA PHE A 96 4.51 -0.92 14.19
C PHE A 96 3.35 -1.83 13.80
N THR A 97 2.15 -1.52 14.29
CA THR A 97 0.92 -2.22 13.89
C THR A 97 0.69 -2.06 12.38
N ALA A 98 0.73 -0.83 11.86
CA ALA A 98 0.56 -0.56 10.44
C ALA A 98 1.60 -1.31 9.59
N ALA A 99 2.88 -1.26 9.99
CA ALA A 99 3.95 -1.98 9.31
C ALA A 99 3.75 -3.51 9.32
N ALA A 100 3.35 -4.10 10.45
CA ALA A 100 3.08 -5.54 10.53
C ALA A 100 1.88 -5.96 9.66
N HIS A 101 0.84 -5.13 9.58
CA HIS A 101 -0.26 -5.37 8.67
C HIS A 101 0.14 -5.17 7.19
N ALA A 102 0.94 -4.15 6.89
CA ALA A 102 1.46 -3.89 5.56
C ALA A 102 2.30 -5.07 5.07
N GLN A 103 3.23 -5.57 5.88
CA GLN A 103 4.05 -6.74 5.56
C GLN A 103 3.20 -7.97 5.23
N ARG A 104 2.12 -8.22 5.99
CA ARG A 104 1.18 -9.32 5.70
C ARG A 104 0.45 -9.12 4.38
N ALA A 105 0.05 -7.88 4.06
CA ALA A 105 -0.61 -7.55 2.79
C ALA A 105 0.33 -7.73 1.59
N VAL A 106 1.57 -7.26 1.71
CA VAL A 106 2.61 -7.43 0.69
C VAL A 106 2.94 -8.92 0.49
N ALA A 107 3.15 -9.67 1.58
CA ALA A 107 3.40 -11.10 1.52
C ALA A 107 2.24 -11.88 0.88
N TYR A 108 0.99 -11.50 1.18
CA TYR A 108 -0.18 -12.08 0.54
C TYR A 108 -0.17 -11.86 -0.98
N LEU A 109 0.14 -10.63 -1.44
CA LEU A 109 0.22 -10.31 -2.87
C LEU A 109 1.35 -11.05 -3.59
N HIS A 110 2.53 -11.17 -2.95
CA HIS A 110 3.64 -11.97 -3.47
C HIS A 110 3.27 -13.44 -3.57
N GLY A 111 2.53 -13.98 -2.58
CA GLY A 111 2.04 -15.36 -2.62
C GLY A 111 1.01 -15.65 -3.73
N LEU A 112 0.43 -14.62 -4.34
CA LEU A 112 -0.44 -14.75 -5.52
C LEU A 112 0.33 -14.69 -6.84
N GLN A 113 1.60 -14.30 -6.83
CA GLN A 113 2.41 -14.30 -8.05
C GLN A 113 2.61 -15.75 -8.51
N PRO A 114 2.73 -15.99 -9.83
CA PRO A 114 3.13 -17.29 -10.33
C PRO A 114 4.39 -17.72 -9.59
N GLN A 115 4.38 -18.93 -9.03
CA GLN A 115 5.61 -19.52 -8.55
C GLN A 115 6.51 -19.62 -9.77
N SER A 116 7.64 -18.92 -9.74
CA SER A 116 8.71 -19.22 -10.67
C SER A 116 8.99 -20.69 -10.46
N GLU A 117 8.69 -21.53 -11.48
CA GLU A 117 9.31 -22.83 -11.58
C GLU A 117 10.79 -22.53 -11.46
N THR A 118 11.36 -22.89 -10.30
CA THR A 118 12.80 -22.97 -10.17
C THR A 118 13.18 -23.91 -11.29
N MET A 119 13.86 -23.34 -12.28
CA MET A 119 14.38 -24.05 -13.43
C MET A 119 15.23 -25.19 -12.87
N GLY A 120 14.61 -26.36 -12.75
CA GLY A 120 15.28 -27.58 -12.41
C GLY A 120 16.23 -27.89 -13.56
N GLU A 121 17.51 -27.82 -13.24
CA GLU A 121 18.62 -28.49 -13.92
C GLU A 121 18.77 -28.26 -15.44
N ALA A 122 19.82 -27.50 -15.81
CA ALA A 122 20.69 -27.89 -16.92
C ALA A 122 22.09 -27.27 -16.77
N ALA A 123 23.07 -28.17 -16.62
CA ALA A 123 24.54 -28.06 -16.70
C ALA A 123 25.32 -27.78 -15.41
#